data_AF-A0A7Y9HWV5-F1
#
_entry.id   AF-A0A7Y9HWV5-F1
#
_cell.length_a   1.000
_cell.length_b   1.000
_cell.length_c   1.000
_cell.angle_alpha   90.00
_cell.angle_beta   90.00
_cell.angle_gamma   90.00
#
_symmetry.space_group_name_H-M   'P 1'
#
loop_
_entity.id
_entity.type
_entity.pdbx_description
1 polymer ?
#
loop_
_entity_poly.entity_id
_entity_poly.type
_entity_poly.pdbx_seq_one_letter_code
_entity_poly.pdbx_strand_id
1 'polypeptide(L)'
;MDVSSVHALATGANVRITWSIALIGGSLATIFSTSYVKPFNKWLKLIYLIFLPAWLYLADAIRTGDIISRLDIGAILNPNRIPMIFGEINKEYNDQLVSFNIALVLLGIWLIVFLLSWVFNDFFSKNKLYEK
;
A
#
# COMPACT_ATOMS: atom_id res chain seq x y z
N MET A 1 -7.93 -3.57 30.46
CA MET A 1 -7.68 -4.06 29.10
C MET A 1 -8.32 -5.40 28.98
N ASP A 2 -9.09 -5.61 27.92
CA ASP A 2 -9.87 -6.83 27.69
C ASP A 2 -9.54 -7.42 26.31
N VAL A 3 -10.05 -8.62 26.06
CA VAL A 3 -9.90 -9.30 24.77
C VAL A 3 -10.53 -8.49 23.64
N SER A 4 -11.60 -7.73 23.91
CA SER A 4 -12.28 -6.95 22.87
C SER A 4 -11.38 -5.85 22.28
N SER A 5 -10.54 -5.22 23.11
CA SER A 5 -9.58 -4.21 22.66
C SER A 5 -8.51 -4.78 21.73
N VAL A 6 -8.01 -5.98 22.05
CA VAL A 6 -7.04 -6.70 21.21
C VAL A 6 -7.68 -7.08 19.87
N HIS A 7 -8.90 -7.60 19.92
CA HIS A 7 -9.65 -8.01 18.74
C HIS A 7 -9.99 -6.84 17.79
N ALA A 8 -10.27 -5.66 18.34
CA ALA A 8 -10.48 -4.44 17.55
C ALA A 8 -9.23 -4.06 16.75
N LEU A 9 -8.03 -4.16 17.36
CA LEU A 9 -6.76 -3.93 16.66
C LEU A 9 -6.52 -4.98 15.58
N ALA A 10 -6.81 -6.25 15.84
CA ALA A 10 -6.69 -7.31 14.86
C ALA A 10 -7.61 -7.12 13.65
N THR A 11 -8.85 -6.71 13.89
CA THR A 11 -9.81 -6.39 12.83
C THR A 11 -9.30 -5.25 11.95
N GLY A 12 -8.80 -4.17 12.56
CA GLY A 12 -8.21 -3.05 11.81
C GLY A 12 -6.98 -3.45 11.01
N ALA A 13 -6.14 -4.35 11.54
CA ALA A 13 -4.98 -4.87 10.84
C ALA A 13 -5.36 -5.71 9.63
N ASN A 14 -6.39 -6.57 9.74
CA ASN A 14 -6.88 -7.39 8.65
C ASN A 14 -7.44 -6.56 7.48
N VAL A 15 -8.14 -5.46 7.78
CA VAL A 15 -8.59 -4.51 6.75
C VAL A 15 -7.39 -3.96 5.97
N ARG A 16 -6.27 -3.63 6.64
CA ARG A 16 -5.05 -3.17 5.97
C ARG A 16 -4.35 -4.24 5.15
N ILE A 17 -4.40 -5.51 5.56
CA ILE A 17 -3.91 -6.63 4.73
C ILE A 17 -4.70 -6.67 3.42
N THR A 18 -6.04 -6.61 3.50
CA THR A 18 -6.90 -6.60 2.31
C THR A 18 -6.56 -5.45 1.36
N TRP A 19 -6.42 -4.23 1.89
CA TRP A 19 -6.03 -3.08 1.07
C TRP A 19 -4.62 -3.21 0.50
N SER A 20 -3.68 -3.78 1.25
CA SER A 20 -2.31 -3.99 0.77
C SER A 20 -2.27 -4.94 -0.42
N ILE A 21 -3.01 -6.05 -0.35
CA ILE A 21 -3.15 -7.01 -1.46
C ILE A 21 -3.86 -6.35 -2.65
N ALA A 22 -4.92 -5.59 -2.41
CA ALA A 22 -5.65 -4.87 -3.46
C ALA A 22 -4.76 -3.85 -4.18
N LEU A 23 -3.91 -3.13 -3.46
CA LEU A 23 -2.96 -2.17 -4.04
C LEU A 23 -1.86 -2.87 -4.85
N ILE A 24 -1.34 -4.00 -4.38
CA ILE A 24 -0.39 -4.82 -5.16
C ILE A 24 -1.07 -5.33 -6.43
N GLY A 25 -2.25 -5.93 -6.32
CA GLY A 25 -3.00 -6.44 -7.47
C GLY A 25 -3.37 -5.34 -8.48
N GLY A 26 -3.86 -4.20 -7.99
CA GLY A 26 -4.20 -3.05 -8.81
C GLY A 26 -2.98 -2.47 -9.53
N SER A 27 -1.85 -2.30 -8.84
CA SER A 27 -0.62 -1.82 -9.46
C SER A 27 -0.05 -2.79 -10.50
N LEU A 28 -0.09 -4.10 -10.25
CA LEU A 28 0.28 -5.11 -11.25
C LEU A 28 -0.63 -5.03 -12.48
N ALA A 29 -1.95 -4.95 -12.28
CA ALA A 29 -2.90 -4.80 -13.37
C ALA A 29 -2.64 -3.52 -14.19
N THR A 30 -2.28 -2.42 -13.53
CA THR A 30 -1.89 -1.17 -14.21
C THR A 30 -0.61 -1.34 -15.04
N ILE A 31 0.40 -2.04 -14.53
CA ILE A 31 1.66 -2.28 -15.25
C ILE A 31 1.46 -3.20 -16.46
N PHE A 32 0.65 -4.24 -16.33
CA PHE A 32 0.41 -5.22 -17.39
C PHE A 32 -0.66 -4.79 -18.41
N SER A 33 -1.46 -3.78 -18.09
CA SER A 33 -2.52 -3.32 -18.98
C SER A 33 -1.93 -2.82 -20.31
N THR A 34 -2.31 -3.49 -21.39
CA THR A 34 -1.84 -3.23 -22.76
C THR A 34 -2.46 -1.96 -23.38
N SER A 35 -3.49 -1.40 -22.74
CA SER A 35 -4.19 -0.20 -23.17
C SER A 35 -3.59 1.11 -22.64
N TYR A 36 -2.61 1.05 -21.74
CA TYR A 36 -1.98 2.26 -21.22
C TYR A 36 -1.07 2.89 -22.27
N VAL A 37 -1.29 4.18 -22.53
CA VAL A 37 -0.45 5.05 -23.36
C VAL A 37 0.97 4.93 -22.87
N LYS A 38 1.81 4.17 -23.58
CA LYS A 38 3.20 3.98 -23.23
C LYS A 38 3.90 5.34 -23.34
N PRO A 39 4.49 5.88 -22.27
CA PRO A 39 5.18 7.15 -22.38
C PRO A 39 6.29 7.04 -23.43
N PHE A 40 6.25 7.92 -24.43
CA PHE A 40 7.25 8.00 -25.49
C PHE A 40 8.66 8.30 -24.91
N ASN A 41 8.71 8.95 -23.76
CA ASN A 41 9.95 9.37 -23.12
C ASN A 41 10.53 8.27 -22.22
N LYS A 42 11.80 7.87 -22.47
CA LYS A 42 12.47 6.80 -21.72
C LYS A 42 12.57 7.09 -20.22
N TRP A 43 12.69 8.36 -19.83
CA TRP A 43 12.76 8.81 -18.44
C TRP A 43 11.45 8.60 -17.67
N LEU A 44 10.30 8.74 -18.33
CA LEU A 44 8.98 8.50 -17.73
C LEU A 44 8.75 7.02 -17.42
N LYS A 45 9.53 6.10 -18.00
CA LYS A 45 9.47 4.67 -17.65
C LYS A 45 10.14 4.36 -16.31
N LEU A 46 11.08 5.19 -15.86
CA LEU A 46 11.76 4.98 -14.58
C LEU A 46 10.84 5.21 -13.39
N ILE A 47 9.73 5.94 -13.57
CA ILE A 47 8.79 6.16 -12.48
C ILE A 47 8.15 4.86 -12.00
N TYR A 48 8.02 3.85 -12.87
CA TYR A 48 7.50 2.54 -12.49
C TYR A 48 8.41 1.81 -11.50
N LEU A 49 9.68 2.23 -11.33
CA LEU A 49 10.56 1.65 -10.32
C LEU A 49 10.09 1.95 -8.89
N ILE A 50 9.26 2.98 -8.68
CA ILE A 50 8.69 3.33 -7.36
C ILE A 50 7.71 2.26 -6.84
N PHE A 51 7.19 1.40 -7.73
CA PHE A 51 6.36 0.27 -7.32
C PHE A 51 7.14 -0.74 -6.48
N LEU A 52 8.42 -0.96 -6.78
CA LEU A 52 9.24 -1.92 -6.03
C LEU A 52 9.36 -1.55 -4.53
N PRO A 53 9.81 -0.34 -4.14
CA PRO A 53 9.84 0.03 -2.73
C PRO A 53 8.43 0.06 -2.12
N ALA A 54 7.41 0.53 -2.86
CA ALA A 54 6.03 0.51 -2.36
C ALA A 54 5.56 -0.91 -2.02
N TRP A 55 5.85 -1.91 -2.87
CA TRP A 55 5.51 -3.31 -2.62
C TRP A 55 6.25 -3.90 -1.43
N LEU A 56 7.52 -3.53 -1.21
CA LEU A 56 8.26 -3.97 -0.02
C LEU A 56 7.58 -3.48 1.27
N TYR A 57 7.14 -2.22 1.30
CA TYR A 57 6.40 -1.68 2.44
C TYR A 57 5.00 -2.30 2.60
N LEU A 58 4.29 -2.59 1.52
CA LEU A 58 3.02 -3.32 1.58
C LEU A 58 3.21 -4.75 2.07
N ALA A 59 4.27 -5.43 1.65
CA ALA A 59 4.62 -6.78 2.11
C ALA A 59 4.95 -6.78 3.61
N ASP A 60 5.67 -5.78 4.11
CA ASP A 60 5.93 -5.63 5.54
C ASP A 60 4.65 -5.32 6.34
N ALA A 61 3.74 -4.50 5.78
CA ALA A 61 2.42 -4.29 6.37
C ALA A 61 1.56 -5.57 6.42
N ILE A 62 1.69 -6.46 5.43
CA ILE A 62 1.03 -7.78 5.45
C ILE A 62 1.66 -8.66 6.54
N ARG A 63 3.00 -8.71 6.61
CA ARG A 63 3.74 -9.50 7.61
C ARG A 63 3.37 -9.12 9.04
N THR A 64 3.37 -7.82 9.35
CA THR A 64 2.97 -7.30 10.67
C THR A 64 1.50 -7.60 10.96
N GLY A 65 0.61 -7.55 9.96
CA GLY A 65 -0.79 -7.96 10.09
C GLY A 65 -0.98 -9.43 10.47
N ASP A 66 -0.15 -10.34 9.93
CA ASP A 66 -0.15 -11.76 10.33
C ASP A 66 0.28 -11.93 11.79
N ILE A 67 1.31 -11.20 12.23
CA ILE A 67 1.76 -11.21 13.63
C ILE A 67 0.63 -10.74 14.57
N ILE A 68 -0.03 -9.64 14.23
CA ILE A 68 -1.17 -9.10 14.98
C ILE A 68 -2.29 -10.15 15.12
N SER A 69 -2.59 -10.88 14.04
CA SER A 69 -3.62 -11.94 14.06
C SER A 69 -3.25 -13.09 14.99
N ARG A 70 -1.96 -13.46 15.04
CA ARG A 70 -1.46 -14.48 15.98
C ARG A 70 -1.55 -14.01 17.44
N LEU A 71 -1.24 -12.73 17.69
CA LEU A 71 -1.35 -12.13 19.02
C LEU A 71 -2.82 -12.08 19.50
N ASP A 72 -3.77 -11.82 18.61
CA ASP A 72 -5.22 -11.86 18.92
C ASP A 72 -5.65 -13.26 19.39
N ILE A 73 -5.30 -14.30 18.62
CA ILE A 73 -5.54 -15.69 19.01
C ILE A 73 -4.86 -16.00 20.35
N GLY A 74 -3.63 -15.51 20.54
CA GLY A 74 -2.89 -15.66 21.80
C GLY A 74 -3.62 -15.04 23.00
N ALA A 75 -4.26 -13.88 22.82
CA ALA A 75 -5.03 -13.20 23.87
C ALA A 75 -6.30 -13.97 24.24
N ILE A 76 -6.99 -14.55 23.25
CA ILE A 76 -8.18 -15.38 23.47
C ILE A 76 -7.80 -16.63 24.28
N LEU A 77 -6.69 -17.29 23.92
CA LEU A 77 -6.25 -18.54 24.56
C LEU A 77 -5.60 -18.31 25.93
N ASN A 78 -5.07 -17.12 26.21
CA ASN A 78 -4.34 -16.82 27.43
C ASN A 78 -4.80 -15.48 28.07
N PRO A 79 -6.00 -15.42 28.67
CA PRO A 79 -6.56 -14.18 29.22
C PRO A 79 -5.66 -13.51 30.27
N ASN A 80 -4.92 -14.30 31.05
CA ASN A 80 -4.00 -13.78 32.08
C ASN A 80 -2.82 -12.98 31.50
N ARG A 81 -2.54 -13.10 30.20
CA ARG A 81 -1.44 -12.41 29.50
C ARG A 81 -1.89 -11.19 28.68
N ILE A 82 -3.18 -10.83 28.73
CA ILE A 82 -3.74 -9.71 27.94
C ILE A 82 -2.94 -8.41 28.08
N PRO A 83 -2.51 -7.95 29.27
CA PRO A 83 -1.78 -6.69 29.38
C PRO A 83 -0.44 -6.69 28.61
N MET A 84 0.27 -7.84 28.61
CA MET A 84 1.52 -8.01 27.86
C MET A 84 1.25 -8.06 26.36
N ILE A 85 0.28 -8.88 25.94
CA ILE A 85 -0.10 -9.03 24.53
C ILE A 85 -0.60 -7.70 23.96
N PHE A 86 -1.33 -6.91 24.74
CA PHE A 86 -1.81 -5.60 24.33
C PHE A 86 -0.67 -4.62 24.02
N GLY A 87 0.42 -4.67 24.79
CA GLY A 87 1.61 -3.87 24.50
C GLY A 87 2.26 -4.27 23.17
N GLU A 88 2.40 -5.57 22.94
CA GLU A 88 3.00 -6.12 21.71
C GLU A 88 2.14 -5.83 20.47
N ILE A 89 0.83 -6.11 20.54
CA ILE A 89 -0.07 -5.91 19.40
C ILE A 89 -0.16 -4.43 19.02
N ASN A 90 -0.12 -3.50 19.99
CA ASN A 90 -0.16 -2.07 19.70
C ASN A 90 1.12 -1.60 19.01
N LYS A 91 2.28 -2.14 19.40
CA LYS A 91 3.55 -1.87 18.71
C LYS A 91 3.51 -2.36 17.26
N GLU A 92 3.14 -3.62 17.04
CA GLU A 92 3.05 -4.20 15.69
C GLU A 92 2.00 -3.49 14.83
N TYR A 93 0.88 -3.06 15.43
CA TYR A 93 -0.16 -2.28 14.76
C TYR A 93 0.35 -0.91 14.29
N ASN A 94 1.16 -0.24 15.12
CA ASN A 94 1.80 1.01 14.74
C ASN A 94 2.82 0.81 13.62
N ASP A 95 3.65 -0.23 13.70
CA ASP A 95 4.63 -0.55 12.65
C ASP A 95 3.93 -0.87 11.32
N GLN A 96 2.81 -1.62 11.36
CA GLN A 96 1.96 -1.87 10.20
C GLN A 96 1.43 -0.56 9.59
N LEU A 97 0.96 0.37 10.41
CA LEU A 97 0.47 1.67 9.96
C LEU A 97 1.56 2.49 9.28
N VAL A 98 2.76 2.53 9.86
CA VAL A 98 3.90 3.27 9.29
C VAL A 98 4.27 2.70 7.92
N SER A 99 4.45 1.38 7.82
CA SER A 99 4.79 0.72 6.54
C SER A 99 3.69 0.94 5.49
N PHE A 100 2.42 0.77 5.86
CA PHE A 100 1.29 1.01 4.95
C PHE A 100 1.23 2.46 4.46
N ASN A 101 1.42 3.43 5.35
CA ASN A 101 1.40 4.85 5.00
C ASN A 101 2.57 5.25 4.08
N ILE A 102 3.77 4.71 4.31
CA ILE A 102 4.92 4.94 3.43
C ILE A 102 4.60 4.41 2.03
N ALA A 103 4.02 3.21 1.92
CA ALA A 103 3.60 2.67 0.63
C ALA A 103 2.57 3.56 -0.07
N LEU A 104 1.57 4.08 0.66
CA LEU A 104 0.57 4.99 0.11
C LEU A 104 1.19 6.28 -0.43
N VAL A 105 2.17 6.86 0.29
CA VAL A 105 2.88 8.06 -0.17
C VAL A 105 3.63 7.77 -1.47
N LEU A 106 4.33 6.64 -1.55
CA LEU A 106 5.06 6.24 -2.76
C LEU A 106 4.11 6.04 -3.97
N LEU A 107 2.99 5.34 -3.78
CA LEU A 107 1.98 5.16 -4.82
C LEU A 107 1.27 6.48 -5.18
N GLY A 108 1.07 7.37 -4.21
CA GLY A 108 0.50 8.70 -4.44
C GLY A 108 1.43 9.58 -5.28
N ILE A 109 2.73 9.61 -4.97
CA ILE A 109 3.75 10.31 -5.77
C ILE A 109 3.75 9.78 -7.20
N TRP A 110 3.75 8.45 -7.35
CA TRP A 110 3.67 7.81 -8.66
C TRP A 110 2.46 8.30 -9.46
N LEU A 111 1.27 8.28 -8.83
CA LEU A 111 0.02 8.67 -9.48
C LEU A 111 0.02 10.13 -9.90
N ILE A 112 0.51 11.04 -9.06
CA ILE A 112 0.58 12.48 -9.37
C ILE A 112 1.45 12.72 -10.60
N VAL A 113 2.67 12.18 -10.62
CA VAL A 113 3.58 12.38 -11.74
C VAL A 113 3.05 11.72 -13.00
N PHE A 114 2.40 10.56 -12.89
CA PHE A 114 1.73 9.90 -14.01
C PHE A 114 0.63 10.80 -14.60
N LEU A 115 -0.26 11.36 -13.76
CA LEU A 115 -1.33 12.25 -14.19
C LEU A 115 -0.79 13.53 -14.84
N LEU A 116 0.24 14.15 -14.25
CA LEU A 116 0.89 15.32 -14.84
C LEU A 116 1.46 14.98 -16.23
N SER A 117 2.17 13.86 -16.36
CA SER A 117 2.68 13.42 -17.65
C SER A 117 1.59 13.21 -18.68
N TRP A 118 0.44 12.67 -18.27
CA TRP A 118 -0.68 12.44 -19.16
C TRP A 118 -1.29 13.76 -19.66
N VAL A 119 -1.60 14.69 -18.74
CA VAL A 119 -2.18 16.01 -19.06
C VAL A 119 -1.27 16.80 -20.02
N PHE A 120 0.03 16.85 -19.75
CA PHE A 120 0.95 17.59 -20.60
C PHE A 120 1.15 16.93 -21.98
N ASN A 121 1.24 15.59 -22.05
CA ASN A 121 1.39 14.90 -23.34
C ASN A 121 0.18 15.12 -24.27
N ASP A 122 -1.04 15.10 -23.72
CA ASP A 122 -2.25 15.36 -24.50
C ASP A 122 -2.31 16.81 -25.01
N PHE A 123 -1.86 17.78 -24.20
CA PHE A 123 -1.75 19.18 -24.60
C PHE A 123 -0.77 19.38 -25.77
N PHE A 124 0.43 18.78 -25.70
CA PHE A 124 1.44 18.89 -26.76
C PHE A 124 1.08 18.11 -28.03
N SER A 125 0.37 16.98 -27.91
CA SER A 125 -0.11 16.19 -29.06
C SER A 125 -1.11 16.97 -29.91
N LYS A 126 -2.07 17.67 -29.28
CA LYS A 126 -3.08 18.47 -29.99
C LYS A 126 -2.48 19.66 -30.75
N ASN A 127 -1.52 20.38 -30.18
CA ASN A 127 -0.92 21.54 -30.86
C ASN A 127 -0.17 21.17 -32.14
N LYS A 128 0.42 19.97 -32.20
CA LYS A 128 1.15 19.51 -33.39
C LYS A 128 0.26 19.22 -34.61
N LEU A 129 -1.05 19.08 -34.42
CA LEU A 129 -2.03 18.87 -35.49
C LEU A 129 -2.52 20.17 -36.12
N TYR A 130 -2.32 21.32 -35.48
CA TYR A 130 -2.73 22.64 -35.99
C TYR A 130 -1.60 23.43 -36.68
N GLU A 131 -0.37 22.89 -36.69
CA GLU A 131 0.77 23.44 -37.43
C GLU A 131 1.04 22.73 -38.77
N LYS A 132 0.12 21.85 -39.22
CA LYS A 132 0.13 21.25 -40.56
C LYS A 132 -1.01 21.82 -41.40
#